data_AF-A0A2V7M9W9-F1
#
_entry.id   AF-A0A2V7M9W9-F1
#
_cell.length_a   1.000
_cell.length_b   1.000
_cell.length_c   1.000
_cell.angle_alpha   90.00
_cell.angle_beta   90.00
_cell.angle_gamma   90.00
#
_symmetry.space_group_name_H-M   'P 1'
#
loop_
_entity.id
_entity.type
_entity.pdbx_description
1 polymer ?
#
loop_
_entity_poly.entity_id
_entity_poly.type
_entity_poly.pdbx_seq_one_letter_code
_entity_poly.pdbx_strand_id
1 'polypeptide(L)' 'DAACIGIDDGSIRYRPVGAHSTEERRERWLPEGRLTIGITAGASTPNNKIGETIERIITLRGATLNEVLS' A
#
# COMPACT_ATOMS: atom_id res chain seq x y z
N ASP A 1 -4.75 0.53 7.90
CA ASP A 1 -3.34 0.74 8.26
C ASP A 1 -2.44 0.07 7.23
N ALA A 2 -1.17 0.46 7.09
CA ALA A 2 -0.24 -0.06 6.07
C ALA A 2 -0.04 -1.59 6.16
N ALA A 3 -0.26 -2.18 7.34
CA ALA A 3 -0.27 -3.63 7.55
C ALA A 3 -1.30 -4.39 6.69
N CYS A 4 -2.24 -3.71 6.01
CA CYS A 4 -3.13 -4.36 5.05
C CYS A 4 -2.42 -4.80 3.75
N ILE A 5 -1.21 -4.33 3.49
CA ILE A 5 -0.36 -4.78 2.38
C ILE A 5 0.52 -5.93 2.88
N GLY A 6 0.25 -7.12 2.36
CA GLY A 6 1.02 -8.34 2.63
C GLY A 6 2.28 -8.38 1.77
N ILE A 7 3.45 -8.41 2.41
CA ILE A 7 4.75 -8.43 1.74
C ILE A 7 5.07 -9.82 1.21
N ASP A 8 4.78 -10.85 2.00
CA ASP A 8 5.18 -12.22 1.70
C ASP A 8 4.42 -12.82 0.51
N ASP A 9 3.18 -12.38 0.31
CA ASP A 9 2.23 -12.97 -0.64
C ASP A 9 1.73 -11.99 -1.71
N GLY A 10 2.25 -10.76 -1.72
CA GLY A 10 1.85 -9.78 -2.71
C GLY A 10 0.41 -9.29 -2.57
N SER A 11 -0.23 -9.48 -1.41
CA SER A 11 -1.66 -9.22 -1.22
C SER A 11 -1.98 -7.83 -0.68
N ILE A 12 -3.23 -7.40 -0.86
CA ILE A 12 -3.81 -6.26 -0.16
C ILE A 12 -5.17 -6.63 0.40
N ARG A 13 -5.45 -6.17 1.62
CA ARG A 13 -6.80 -6.14 2.17
C ARG A 13 -7.40 -4.75 2.00
N TYR A 14 -8.58 -4.68 1.41
CA TYR A 14 -9.25 -3.41 1.08
C TYR A 14 -10.76 -3.52 1.27
N ARG A 15 -11.42 -2.37 1.41
CA ARG A 15 -12.88 -2.29 1.40
C ARG A 15 -13.35 -1.93 -0.01
N PRO A 16 -14.18 -2.76 -0.67
CA PRO A 16 -14.76 -2.41 -1.96
C PRO A 16 -15.59 -1.13 -1.89
N VAL A 17 -15.67 -0.41 -3.01
CA VAL A 17 -16.51 0.79 -3.11
C VAL A 17 -17.98 0.38 -2.92
N GLY A 18 -18.68 1.08 -2.03
CA GLY A 18 -20.09 0.78 -1.70
C GLY A 18 -20.28 -0.29 -0.62
N ALA A 19 -19.23 -1.03 -0.23
CA ALA A 19 -19.29 -1.91 0.93
C ALA A 19 -19.00 -1.12 2.21
N HIS A 20 -19.80 -1.31 3.26
CA HIS A 20 -19.63 -0.61 4.53
C HIS A 20 -18.88 -1.43 5.58
N SER A 21 -19.00 -2.76 5.53
CA SER A 21 -18.51 -3.66 6.59
C SER A 21 -17.80 -4.91 6.06
N THR A 22 -17.57 -5.00 4.75
CA THR A 22 -16.90 -6.14 4.13
C THR A 22 -15.52 -5.72 3.66
N GLU A 23 -14.50 -6.40 4.19
CA GLU A 23 -13.14 -6.35 3.65
C GLU A 23 -12.95 -7.51 2.67
N GLU A 24 -12.26 -7.24 1.57
CA GLU A 24 -11.81 -8.23 0.60
C GLU A 24 -10.29 -8.29 0.59
N ARG A 25 -9.78 -9.41 0.08
CA ARG A 25 -8.36 -9.66 -0.09
C ARG A 25 -8.07 -9.94 -1.56
N ARG A 26 -7.05 -9.26 -2.11
CA ARG A 26 -6.59 -9.47 -3.49
C ARG A 26 -5.11 -9.75 -3.53
N GLU A 27 -4.74 -10.87 -4.14
CA GLU A 27 -3.35 -11.22 -4.46
C GLU A 27 -2.87 -10.48 -5.70
N ARG A 28 -1.55 -10.27 -5.80
CA ARG A 28 -0.89 -9.60 -6.95
C ARG A 28 -1.60 -8.30 -7.33
N TRP A 29 -2.01 -7.52 -6.33
CA TRP A 29 -2.77 -6.29 -6.54
C TRP A 29 -1.92 -5.20 -7.20
N LEU A 30 -0.61 -5.23 -6.96
CA LEU A 30 0.35 -4.29 -7.51
C LEU A 30 1.03 -4.92 -8.74
N PRO A 31 0.75 -4.45 -9.96
CA PRO A 31 1.32 -5.03 -11.18
C PRO A 31 2.83 -4.82 -11.26
N GLU A 32 3.54 -5.71 -11.93
CA GLU A 32 4.98 -5.57 -12.19
C GLU A 32 5.29 -4.44 -13.19
N GLY A 33 6.56 -4.01 -13.23
CA GLY A 33 7.04 -2.99 -14.15
C GLY A 33 6.86 -1.54 -13.67
N ARG A 34 7.10 -0.60 -14.59
CA ARG A 34 7.03 0.84 -14.33
C ARG A 34 5.57 1.27 -14.16
N LEU A 35 5.32 2.00 -13.08
CA LEU A 35 4.00 2.36 -12.59
C LEU A 35 4.10 3.71 -11.88
N THR A 36 3.07 4.53 -11.99
CA THR A 36 2.87 5.74 -11.17
C THR A 36 1.69 5.52 -10.23
N ILE A 37 1.90 5.71 -8.93
CA ILE A 37 0.89 5.53 -7.88
C ILE A 37 0.54 6.91 -7.30
N GLY A 38 -0.75 7.26 -7.33
CA GLY A 38 -1.28 8.40 -6.57
C GLY A 38 -1.65 7.95 -5.15
N ILE A 39 -1.21 8.69 -4.14
CA ILE A 39 -1.54 8.42 -2.74
C ILE A 39 -2.28 9.63 -2.18
N THR A 40 -3.38 9.36 -1.48
CA THR A 40 -4.20 10.37 -0.80
C THR A 40 -4.66 9.83 0.53
N ALA A 41 -4.99 10.73 1.46
CA ALA A 41 -5.50 10.39 2.77
C ALA A 41 -6.54 11.43 3.22
N GLY A 42 -7.48 11.00 4.07
CA GLY A 42 -8.45 11.93 4.66
C GLY A 42 -7.76 12.94 5.57
N ALA A 43 -8.40 14.10 5.78
CA ALA A 43 -7.83 15.24 6.50
C ALA A 43 -7.28 14.92 7.91
N SER A 44 -7.84 13.90 8.58
CA SER A 44 -7.42 13.48 9.93
C SER A 44 -6.30 12.43 9.93
N THR A 45 -5.76 12.06 8.76
CA THR A 45 -4.73 11.02 8.66
C THR A 45 -3.35 11.66 8.88
N PRO A 46 -2.60 11.28 9.91
CA PRO A 46 -1.30 11.86 10.16
C PRO A 46 -0.27 11.45 9.10
N ASN A 47 0.71 12.31 8.84
CA ASN A 47 1.70 12.14 7.77
C ASN A 47 2.53 10.84 7.89
N ASN A 48 2.78 10.38 9.12
CA ASN A 48 3.50 9.13 9.33
C ASN A 48 2.76 7.93 8.73
N LYS A 49 1.42 7.91 8.71
CA LYS A 49 0.65 6.83 8.07
C LYS A 49 0.77 6.83 6.55
N ILE A 50 0.97 8.00 5.95
CA ILE A 50 1.29 8.09 4.52
C ILE A 50 2.69 7.52 4.28
N GLY A 51 3.67 7.92 5.09
CA GLY A 51 5.05 7.41 5.03
C GLY A 51 5.13 5.88 5.18
N GLU A 52 4.47 5.32 6.18
CA GLU A 52 4.38 3.87 6.40
C GLU A 52 3.77 3.15 5.19
N THR A 53 2.75 3.74 4.55
CA THR A 53 2.14 3.16 3.34
C THR A 53 3.12 3.16 2.17
N ILE A 54 3.87 4.25 1.97
CA ILE A 54 4.89 4.36 0.92
C ILE A 54 6.00 3.33 1.14
N GLU A 55 6.55 3.28 2.35
CA GLU A 55 7.60 2.32 2.72
C GLU A 55 7.14 0.88 2.49
N ARG A 56 5.90 0.55 2.89
CA ARG A 56 5.34 -0.79 2.69
C ARG A 56 5.21 -1.17 1.21
N ILE A 57 4.82 -0.24 0.34
CA ILE A 57 4.77 -0.46 -1.12
C ILE A 57 6.17 -0.66 -1.70
N ILE A 58 7.16 0.09 -1.22
CA ILE A 58 8.57 -0.04 -1.64
C ILE A 58 9.12 -1.40 -1.20
N THR A 59 8.86 -1.81 0.05
CA THR A 59 9.23 -3.14 0.55
C THR A 59 8.57 -4.25 -0.26
N LEU A 60 7.30 -4.09 -0.67
CA LEU A 60 6.60 -5.04 -1.54
C LEU A 60 7.31 -5.20 -2.90
N ARG A 61 8.03 -4.17 -3.35
CA ARG A 61 8.85 -4.18 -4.56
C ARG A 61 10.27 -4.72 -4.35
N GLY A 62 10.60 -5.19 -3.15
CA GLY A 62 11.92 -5.72 -2.82
C GLY A 62 13.00 -4.66 -2.66
N ALA A 63 12.61 -3.42 -2.36
CA ALA A 63 13.53 -2.32 -2.10
C ALA A 63 13.30 -1.71 -0.71
N THR A 64 14.24 -0.87 -0.27
CA THR A 64 14.16 -0.05 0.93
C THR A 64 13.99 1.41 0.57
N LEU A 65 13.46 2.21 1.50
CA LEU A 65 13.29 3.64 1.27
C LEU A 65 14.64 4.35 0.99
N ASN A 66 15.71 3.90 1.65
CA ASN A 66 17.05 4.47 1.47
C ASN A 66 17.58 4.25 0.04
N GLU A 67 17.39 3.06 -0.54
CA GLU A 67 17.79 2.77 -1.93
C GLU A 67 17.02 3.59 -2.97
N VAL A 68 15.82 4.05 -2.64
CA VAL A 68 14.98 4.84 -3.54
C VAL A 68 15.30 6.34 -3.46
N LEU A 69 15.74 6.82 -2.28
CA LEU A 69 16.00 8.24 -2.03
C LEU A 69 17.47 8.65 -2.22
N SER A 70 18.38 7.67 -2.37
CA SER A 70 19.80 7.89 -2.71
C SER A 70 19.99 8.19 -4.18
#